data_AF-A0A7J3ZPP5-F1
#
_entry.id   AF-A0A7J3ZPP5-F1
#
_cell.length_a   1.000
_cell.length_b   1.000
_cell.length_c   1.000
_cell.angle_alpha   90.00
_cell.angle_beta   90.00
_cell.angle_gamma   90.00
#
_symmetry.space_group_name_H-M   'P 1'
#
loop_
_entity.id
_entity.type
_entity.pdbx_description
1 polymer ?
#
loop_
_entity_poly.entity_id
_entity_poly.type
_entity_poly.pdbx_seq_one_letter_code
_entity_poly.pdbx_strand_id
1 'polypeptide(L)'
;MLIILISTNILVEAQERQSEHVYYGYVPPSTDVNNPNAPSDQPDEARRVDEMTNGQLIDYYVPSGSAILDIVGYEDDTTVEIIDIYANWRIASVVMNKFEKKHFFIPFGTFFKVVASKRVGIFLSGGASIYEPDGREEPPGGTSTFYPSVTGGFRGREFIFVAAPGTHPFAYSKDRIGYNFYLMALQETDWALVDSVERWSQNGHLSQRGTRQMILQSRTFYRAYAETHGGGGYDTVFRLTTTGDVMVLCCGGIGDFMAVPAVTGGYVGRVFYASAALTFGGMGRTVAFIIMPLEACEVTVYDGALNTIAKHIFTASDVENRNYWFHTLGEGRFKLIVESTGDICFMVGKTEGAADINFLGDDITFIGARPNQEIRFYAPTMAVIFAPED
;
A
#
# COMPACT_ATOMS: atom_id res chain seq x y z
N MET A 1 42.39 12.19 -60.07
CA MET A 1 41.83 13.27 -59.23
C MET A 1 41.07 12.61 -58.09
N LEU A 2 41.60 12.73 -56.88
CA LEU A 2 41.03 12.24 -55.64
C LEU A 2 39.95 13.24 -55.19
N ILE A 3 38.68 12.80 -55.08
CA ILE A 3 37.67 13.47 -54.24
C ILE A 3 36.88 12.38 -53.52
N ILE A 4 36.74 12.64 -52.23
CA ILE A 4 36.40 11.77 -51.12
C ILE A 4 34.87 11.66 -51.01
N LEU A 5 34.35 10.44 -50.92
CA LEU A 5 33.00 10.17 -50.45
C LEU A 5 33.00 10.33 -48.94
N ILE A 6 32.54 11.48 -48.44
CA ILE A 6 32.26 11.66 -47.02
C ILE A 6 30.93 10.97 -46.74
N SER A 7 30.99 9.76 -46.21
CA SER A 7 29.85 9.17 -45.50
C SER A 7 29.64 9.99 -44.23
N THR A 8 28.70 10.92 -44.25
CA THR A 8 28.16 11.48 -43.01
C THR A 8 27.41 10.36 -42.33
N ASN A 9 28.09 9.65 -41.44
CA ASN A 9 27.44 8.91 -40.36
C ASN A 9 26.73 9.97 -39.52
N ILE A 10 25.46 10.22 -39.85
CA ILE A 10 24.53 10.78 -38.87
C ILE A 10 24.44 9.68 -37.82
N LEU A 11 25.23 9.84 -36.76
CA LEU A 11 24.90 9.29 -35.46
C LEU A 11 23.54 9.88 -35.12
N VAL A 12 22.49 9.17 -35.53
CA VAL A 12 21.24 9.20 -34.77
C VAL A 12 21.68 8.60 -33.44
N GLU A 13 21.97 9.48 -32.48
CA GLU A 13 21.90 9.11 -31.08
C GLU A 13 20.52 8.46 -30.94
N ALA A 14 20.52 7.13 -30.88
CA ALA A 14 19.43 6.42 -30.27
C ALA A 14 19.40 6.99 -28.86
N GLN A 15 18.55 8.00 -28.67
CA GLN A 15 18.12 8.46 -27.38
C GLN A 15 17.65 7.17 -26.72
N GLU A 16 18.48 6.61 -25.82
CA GLU A 16 18.02 5.59 -24.89
C GLU A 16 16.73 6.17 -24.38
N ARG A 17 15.59 5.56 -24.73
CA ARG A 17 14.36 5.86 -24.01
C ARG A 17 14.74 5.50 -22.58
N GLN A 18 15.08 6.50 -21.77
CA GLN A 18 15.01 6.38 -20.33
C GLN A 18 13.64 5.75 -20.11
N SER A 19 13.64 4.52 -19.63
CA SER A 19 12.41 3.77 -19.46
C SER A 19 11.58 4.55 -18.46
N GLU A 20 10.61 5.32 -18.94
CA GLU A 20 9.69 6.04 -18.08
C GLU A 20 8.96 5.02 -17.21
N HIS A 21 8.81 5.37 -15.94
CA HIS A 21 8.02 4.60 -14.99
C HIS A 21 6.61 5.19 -14.95
N VAL A 22 5.63 4.43 -15.43
CA VAL A 22 4.23 4.86 -15.51
C VAL A 22 3.41 4.12 -14.47
N TYR A 23 2.66 4.88 -13.67
CA TYR A 23 1.77 4.37 -12.62
C TYR A 23 0.37 4.87 -12.91
N TYR A 24 -0.62 4.00 -12.86
CA TYR A 24 -2.02 4.34 -13.12
C TYR A 24 -2.82 4.33 -11.82
N GLY A 25 -3.77 5.26 -11.70
CA GLY A 25 -4.64 5.35 -10.56
C GLY A 25 -6.02 5.91 -10.92
N TYR A 26 -6.99 5.56 -10.10
CA TYR A 26 -8.33 6.13 -10.12
C TYR A 26 -8.66 6.59 -8.72
N VAL A 27 -9.20 7.81 -8.60
CA VAL A 27 -9.71 8.31 -7.32
C VAL A 27 -11.21 8.03 -7.26
N PRO A 28 -11.69 7.04 -6.50
CA PRO A 28 -13.11 6.77 -6.40
C PRO A 28 -13.85 7.93 -5.71
N PRO A 29 -15.15 8.11 -5.99
CA PRO A 29 -16.01 8.95 -5.16
C PRO A 29 -15.91 8.51 -3.70
N SER A 30 -15.60 9.45 -2.82
CA SER A 30 -15.45 9.22 -1.39
C SER A 30 -16.02 10.41 -0.61
N THR A 31 -16.00 10.30 0.71
CA THR A 31 -16.26 11.44 1.59
C THR A 31 -15.05 12.37 1.64
N ASP A 32 -15.28 13.64 1.93
CA ASP A 32 -14.19 14.57 2.19
C ASP A 32 -13.43 14.15 3.46
N VAL A 33 -12.13 14.48 3.51
CA VAL A 33 -11.38 14.46 4.77
C VAL A 33 -12.11 15.37 5.75
N ASN A 34 -12.65 14.81 6.83
CA ASN A 34 -13.51 15.53 7.77
C ASN A 34 -13.21 15.09 9.20
N ASN A 35 -12.52 15.94 9.97
CA ASN A 35 -12.24 15.75 11.38
C ASN A 35 -13.54 15.97 12.19
N PRO A 36 -14.12 14.92 12.79
CA PRO A 36 -15.37 15.02 13.54
C PRO A 36 -15.25 15.87 14.80
N ASN A 37 -14.02 16.11 15.29
CA ASN A 37 -13.75 16.90 16.49
C ASN A 37 -13.55 18.39 16.20
N ALA A 38 -13.65 18.82 14.94
CA ALA A 38 -13.48 20.23 14.60
C ALA A 38 -14.62 21.10 15.18
N PRO A 39 -14.33 22.30 15.70
CA PRO A 39 -15.35 23.21 16.18
C PRO A 39 -16.36 23.55 15.08
N SER A 40 -17.66 23.48 15.39
CA SER A 40 -18.73 23.76 14.42
C SER A 40 -18.70 25.18 13.85
N ASP A 41 -18.07 26.12 14.55
CA ASP A 41 -17.85 27.51 14.16
C ASP A 41 -16.56 27.71 13.32
N GLN A 42 -15.77 26.65 13.11
CA GLN A 42 -14.53 26.65 12.33
C GLN A 42 -14.51 25.46 11.33
N PRO A 43 -15.42 25.46 10.33
CA PRO A 43 -15.58 24.34 9.40
C PRO A 43 -14.32 24.03 8.58
N ASP A 44 -13.42 25.01 8.42
CA ASP A 44 -12.14 24.79 7.73
C ASP A 44 -11.16 23.93 8.53
N GLU A 45 -11.23 23.92 9.87
CA GLU A 45 -10.42 23.01 10.70
C GLU A 45 -10.80 21.54 10.46
N ALA A 46 -12.05 21.28 10.10
CA ALA A 46 -12.53 19.93 9.81
C ALA A 46 -11.78 19.29 8.63
N ARG A 47 -11.29 20.11 7.70
CA ARG A 47 -10.67 19.64 6.46
C ARG A 47 -9.16 19.82 6.45
N ARG A 48 -8.57 20.04 7.61
CA ARG A 48 -7.13 20.16 7.80
C ARG A 48 -6.54 18.86 8.31
N VAL A 49 -5.30 18.61 7.92
CA VAL A 49 -4.48 17.49 8.39
C VAL A 49 -3.17 18.00 8.96
N ASP A 50 -2.65 17.27 9.93
CA ASP A 50 -1.33 17.48 10.54
C ASP A 50 -0.35 16.43 10.02
N GLU A 51 0.87 16.86 9.74
CA GLU A 51 1.91 15.97 9.23
C GLU A 51 3.32 16.44 9.63
N MET A 52 4.18 15.49 10.02
CA MET A 52 5.61 15.76 10.15
C MET A 52 6.28 15.71 8.77
N THR A 53 6.85 16.83 8.36
CA THR A 53 7.62 16.96 7.12
C THR A 53 8.91 17.72 7.42
N ASN A 54 10.05 17.14 7.06
CA ASN A 54 11.38 17.69 7.32
C ASN A 54 11.62 18.06 8.80
N GLY A 55 11.14 17.20 9.73
CA GLY A 55 11.35 17.43 11.16
C GLY A 55 10.43 18.48 11.78
N GLN A 56 9.51 19.05 11.01
CA GLN A 56 8.58 20.09 11.44
C GLN A 56 7.14 19.62 11.30
N LEU A 57 6.31 19.98 12.28
CA LEU A 57 4.87 19.84 12.17
C LEU A 57 4.36 20.90 11.19
N ILE A 58 3.77 20.43 10.09
CA ILE A 58 3.05 21.28 9.15
C ILE A 58 1.57 20.89 9.16
N ASP A 59 0.73 21.86 8.83
CA ASP A 59 -0.68 21.61 8.54
C ASP A 59 -1.02 22.09 7.13
N TYR A 60 -2.05 21.50 6.54
CA TYR A 60 -2.62 21.99 5.30
C TYR A 60 -4.08 21.59 5.16
N TYR A 61 -4.78 22.34 4.32
CA TYR A 61 -6.18 22.16 4.01
C TYR A 61 -6.36 21.24 2.81
N VAL A 62 -7.22 20.23 2.93
CA VAL A 62 -7.58 19.30 1.86
C VAL A 62 -8.84 19.84 1.16
N PRO A 63 -8.78 20.18 -0.15
CA PRO A 63 -9.93 20.65 -0.92
C PRO A 63 -11.09 19.64 -0.97
N SER A 64 -12.30 20.14 -1.19
CA SER A 64 -13.51 19.32 -1.20
C SER A 64 -13.51 18.51 -2.49
N GLY A 65 -14.03 17.30 -2.43
CA GLY A 65 -14.07 16.40 -3.55
C GLY A 65 -12.67 15.98 -4.01
N SER A 66 -11.68 15.93 -3.12
CA SER A 66 -10.30 15.59 -3.46
C SER A 66 -9.68 14.57 -2.53
N ALA A 67 -8.86 13.68 -3.10
CA ALA A 67 -7.95 12.79 -2.39
C ALA A 67 -6.53 13.38 -2.36
N ILE A 68 -5.71 12.92 -1.43
CA ILE A 68 -4.29 13.24 -1.33
C ILE A 68 -3.48 12.16 -2.05
N LEU A 69 -2.69 12.58 -3.03
CA LEU A 69 -1.69 11.76 -3.70
C LEU A 69 -0.30 12.17 -3.21
N ASP A 70 0.30 11.33 -2.37
CA ASP A 70 1.69 11.46 -1.96
C ASP A 70 2.62 10.78 -2.97
N ILE A 71 3.69 11.46 -3.33
CA ILE A 71 4.79 10.94 -4.15
C ILE A 71 6.08 11.13 -3.39
N VAL A 72 6.91 10.09 -3.29
CA VAL A 72 8.23 10.13 -2.66
C VAL A 72 9.33 9.70 -3.63
N GLY A 73 10.39 10.50 -3.71
CA GLY A 73 11.55 10.23 -4.55
C GLY A 73 12.45 9.13 -3.99
N TYR A 74 12.84 8.17 -4.84
CA TYR A 74 13.81 7.12 -4.48
C TYR A 74 15.24 7.50 -4.86
N GLU A 75 15.38 8.44 -5.78
CA GLU A 75 16.64 8.92 -6.34
C GLU A 75 16.56 10.43 -6.56
N ASP A 76 17.73 11.08 -6.54
CA ASP A 76 17.83 12.51 -6.83
C ASP A 76 17.49 12.82 -8.29
N ASP A 77 17.10 14.07 -8.55
CA ASP A 77 16.78 14.58 -9.89
C ASP A 77 15.71 13.75 -10.62
N THR A 78 14.71 13.25 -9.90
CA THR A 78 13.59 12.49 -10.48
C THR A 78 12.53 13.46 -11.00
N THR A 79 12.28 13.47 -12.31
CA THR A 79 11.21 14.26 -12.92
C THR A 79 9.91 13.47 -12.84
N VAL A 80 8.82 14.10 -12.41
CA VAL A 80 7.49 13.49 -12.26
C VAL A 80 6.44 14.37 -12.91
N GLU A 81 5.58 13.75 -13.73
CA GLU A 81 4.38 14.37 -14.28
C GLU A 81 3.13 13.62 -13.84
N ILE A 82 2.09 14.37 -13.47
CA ILE A 82 0.77 13.83 -13.13
C ILE A 82 -0.18 14.28 -14.22
N ILE A 83 -0.86 13.33 -14.85
CA ILE A 83 -1.71 13.57 -16.02
C ILE A 83 -3.09 13.00 -15.74
N ASP A 84 -4.12 13.82 -15.94
CA ASP A 84 -5.50 13.34 -16.05
C ASP A 84 -5.65 12.64 -17.40
N ILE A 85 -5.99 11.35 -17.39
CA ILE A 85 -6.05 10.51 -18.58
C ILE A 85 -7.21 10.92 -19.48
N TYR A 86 -8.37 11.25 -18.90
CA TYR A 86 -9.57 11.57 -19.68
C TYR A 86 -9.52 12.98 -20.24
N ALA A 87 -9.17 13.96 -19.41
CA ALA A 87 -9.06 15.34 -19.86
C ALA A 87 -7.75 15.63 -20.61
N ASN A 88 -6.82 14.66 -20.63
CA ASN A 88 -5.53 14.72 -21.32
C ASN A 88 -4.76 16.02 -21.03
N TRP A 89 -4.71 16.40 -19.75
CA TRP A 89 -4.02 17.60 -19.30
C TRP A 89 -3.14 17.27 -18.11
N ARG A 90 -2.05 18.01 -18.01
CA ARG A 90 -1.06 17.84 -16.96
C ARG A 90 -1.54 18.56 -15.69
N ILE A 91 -1.82 17.78 -14.66
CA ILE A 91 -2.18 18.25 -13.31
C ILE A 91 -0.96 18.88 -12.64
N ALA A 92 0.21 18.23 -12.72
CA ALA A 92 1.45 18.72 -12.13
C ALA A 92 2.69 18.25 -12.89
N SER A 93 3.79 19.00 -12.75
CA SER A 93 5.14 18.64 -13.22
C SER A 93 6.16 19.13 -12.21
N VAL A 94 6.98 18.24 -11.66
CA VAL A 94 7.93 18.54 -10.58
C VAL A 94 9.24 17.78 -10.78
N VAL A 95 10.31 18.30 -10.20
CA VAL A 95 11.55 17.56 -9.95
C VAL A 95 11.61 17.28 -8.45
N MET A 96 12.02 16.07 -8.09
CA MET A 96 12.07 15.58 -6.73
C MET A 96 13.39 14.91 -6.44
N ASN A 97 13.92 15.13 -5.23
CA ASN A 97 15.11 14.46 -4.75
C ASN A 97 14.79 13.18 -3.96
N LYS A 98 15.82 12.39 -3.65
CA LYS A 98 15.67 11.23 -2.79
C LYS A 98 15.12 11.64 -1.42
N PHE A 99 14.16 10.88 -0.91
CA PHE A 99 13.39 11.15 0.32
C PHE A 99 12.45 12.36 0.27
N GLU A 100 12.51 13.19 -0.78
CA GLU A 100 11.59 14.29 -0.92
C GLU A 100 10.17 13.75 -1.15
N LYS A 101 9.22 14.20 -0.34
CA LYS A 101 7.80 13.93 -0.48
C LYS A 101 7.08 15.17 -0.95
N LYS A 102 6.21 15.01 -1.96
CA LYS A 102 5.24 16.02 -2.39
C LYS A 102 3.84 15.43 -2.32
N HIS A 103 2.89 16.22 -1.87
CA HIS A 103 1.47 15.88 -1.88
C HIS A 103 0.75 16.68 -2.97
N PHE A 104 -0.24 16.06 -3.60
CA PHE A 104 -1.08 16.67 -4.62
C PHE A 104 -2.54 16.36 -4.31
N PHE A 105 -3.45 17.27 -4.67
CA PHE A 105 -4.88 17.05 -4.53
C PHE A 105 -5.45 16.59 -5.87
N ILE A 106 -6.00 15.38 -5.89
CA ILE A 106 -6.58 14.79 -7.09
C ILE A 106 -8.10 14.71 -6.90
N PRO A 107 -8.90 15.33 -7.77
CA PRO A 107 -10.36 15.31 -7.62
C PRO A 107 -10.94 13.88 -7.67
N PHE A 108 -12.02 13.66 -6.93
CA PHE A 108 -12.80 12.43 -7.00
C PHE A 108 -13.33 12.19 -8.42
N GLY A 109 -13.31 10.93 -8.86
CA GLY A 109 -13.64 10.53 -10.22
C GLY A 109 -12.49 10.66 -11.23
N THR A 110 -11.32 11.17 -10.83
CA THR A 110 -10.20 11.36 -11.76
C THR A 110 -9.50 10.03 -12.04
N PHE A 111 -9.31 9.73 -13.32
CA PHE A 111 -8.39 8.70 -13.79
C PHE A 111 -7.09 9.39 -14.14
N PHE A 112 -6.00 9.00 -13.49
CA PHE A 112 -4.72 9.67 -13.65
C PHE A 112 -3.61 8.67 -13.91
N LYS A 113 -2.54 9.16 -14.52
CA LYS A 113 -1.25 8.48 -14.53
C LYS A 113 -0.17 9.39 -13.97
N VAL A 114 0.80 8.78 -13.31
CA VAL A 114 2.06 9.42 -12.91
C VAL A 114 3.15 8.86 -13.82
N VAL A 115 3.88 9.74 -14.49
CA VAL A 115 5.01 9.41 -15.36
C VAL A 115 6.27 9.94 -14.69
N ALA A 116 7.23 9.07 -14.42
CA ALA A 116 8.47 9.44 -13.73
C ALA A 116 9.71 8.97 -14.50
N SER A 117 10.77 9.78 -14.52
CA SER A 117 12.05 9.39 -15.15
C SER A 117 12.82 8.33 -14.38
N LYS A 118 12.53 8.18 -13.09
CA LYS A 118 13.06 7.16 -12.18
C LYS A 118 11.92 6.63 -11.30
N ARG A 119 12.12 5.49 -10.64
CA ARG A 119 11.08 4.92 -9.76
C ARG A 119 10.76 5.88 -8.62
N VAL A 120 9.48 5.95 -8.28
CA VAL A 120 8.96 6.70 -7.12
C VAL A 120 8.02 5.80 -6.30
N GLY A 121 7.87 6.14 -5.02
CA GLY A 121 6.80 5.62 -4.19
C GLY A 121 5.57 6.49 -4.34
N ILE A 122 4.39 5.90 -4.47
CA ILE A 122 3.12 6.61 -4.63
C ILE A 122 2.13 6.06 -3.61
N PHE A 123 1.45 6.95 -2.90
CA PHE A 123 0.42 6.59 -1.93
C PHE A 123 -0.80 7.50 -2.12
N LEU A 124 -1.94 6.90 -2.42
CA LEU A 124 -3.21 7.60 -2.56
C LEU A 124 -4.03 7.38 -1.28
N SER A 125 -4.52 8.47 -0.70
CA SER A 125 -5.38 8.43 0.49
C SER A 125 -6.51 9.44 0.39
N GLY A 126 -7.67 9.12 0.95
CA GLY A 126 -8.85 9.97 0.95
C GLY A 126 -9.95 9.37 1.82
N GLY A 127 -11.08 10.07 1.96
CA GLY A 127 -12.13 9.70 2.89
C GLY A 127 -11.93 10.28 4.28
N ALA A 128 -13.04 10.52 4.99
CA ALA A 128 -13.00 11.00 6.37
C ALA A 128 -12.31 10.00 7.30
N SER A 129 -12.66 8.72 7.20
CA SER A 129 -12.33 7.74 8.23
C SER A 129 -10.85 7.40 8.32
N ILE A 130 -10.06 7.52 7.25
CA ILE A 130 -8.67 7.05 7.20
C ILE A 130 -7.76 7.65 8.30
N TYR A 131 -8.06 8.86 8.79
CA TYR A 131 -7.25 9.54 9.82
C TYR A 131 -7.90 9.54 11.23
N GLU A 132 -8.99 8.81 11.42
CA GLU A 132 -9.72 8.81 12.69
C GLU A 132 -8.88 8.21 13.82
N PRO A 133 -8.53 9.00 14.85
CA PRO A 133 -7.41 8.68 15.72
C PRO A 133 -7.79 7.75 16.89
N ASP A 134 -9.08 7.63 17.21
CA ASP A 134 -9.56 6.84 18.34
C ASP A 134 -10.55 5.74 17.98
N GLY A 135 -11.00 5.66 16.71
CA GLY A 135 -11.94 4.67 16.21
C GLY A 135 -13.15 4.49 17.11
N ARG A 136 -13.61 5.59 17.74
CA ARG A 136 -14.75 5.59 18.65
C ARG A 136 -16.07 5.59 17.90
N GLU A 137 -16.09 6.09 16.67
CA GLU A 137 -17.22 5.97 15.77
C GLU A 137 -16.89 4.98 14.63
N GLU A 138 -17.91 4.29 14.15
CA GLU A 138 -17.77 3.46 12.96
C GLU A 138 -17.81 4.36 11.70
N PRO A 139 -16.93 4.14 10.70
CA PRO A 139 -15.87 3.13 10.66
C PRO A 139 -14.52 3.66 11.19
N PRO A 140 -13.79 2.84 11.97
CA PRO A 140 -12.48 3.22 12.49
C PRO A 140 -11.39 3.32 11.41
N GLY A 141 -10.42 4.21 11.62
CA GLY A 141 -9.49 4.65 10.58
C GLY A 141 -8.37 3.70 10.17
N GLY A 142 -7.29 4.25 9.62
CA GLY A 142 -6.15 3.52 9.07
C GLY A 142 -6.40 2.95 7.67
N THR A 143 -5.39 2.27 7.13
CA THR A 143 -5.49 1.51 5.87
C THR A 143 -4.49 0.36 5.88
N SER A 144 -4.53 -0.53 4.88
CA SER A 144 -3.52 -1.56 4.71
C SER A 144 -2.99 -1.59 3.28
N THR A 145 -1.68 -1.76 3.15
CA THR A 145 -1.00 -1.80 1.85
C THR A 145 0.36 -2.45 1.96
N PHE A 146 0.93 -2.91 0.85
CA PHE A 146 2.34 -3.31 0.80
C PHE A 146 3.19 -2.15 0.31
N TYR A 147 4.29 -1.87 1.00
CA TYR A 147 5.24 -0.86 0.56
C TYR A 147 6.15 -1.45 -0.52
N PRO A 148 6.26 -0.83 -1.70
CA PRO A 148 7.14 -1.32 -2.74
C PRO A 148 8.62 -1.09 -2.37
N SER A 149 9.48 -1.99 -2.84
CA SER A 149 10.93 -1.80 -2.72
C SER A 149 11.42 -0.73 -3.70
N VAL A 150 12.55 -0.10 -3.43
CA VAL A 150 13.12 0.93 -4.33
C VAL A 150 13.50 0.38 -5.70
N THR A 151 13.73 -0.93 -5.83
CA THR A 151 14.01 -1.62 -7.09
C THR A 151 12.75 -2.11 -7.81
N GLY A 152 11.56 -1.89 -7.23
CA GLY A 152 10.27 -2.34 -7.73
C GLY A 152 9.76 -3.61 -7.03
N GLY A 153 8.48 -3.94 -7.25
CA GLY A 153 7.82 -5.06 -6.56
C GLY A 153 7.74 -4.85 -5.04
N PHE A 154 7.35 -5.90 -4.30
CA PHE A 154 7.09 -5.85 -2.84
C PHE A 154 8.06 -6.67 -2.00
N ARG A 155 9.11 -7.17 -2.65
CA ARG A 155 10.23 -7.88 -2.04
C ARG A 155 11.50 -7.12 -2.36
N GLY A 156 12.35 -6.90 -1.37
CA GLY A 156 13.61 -6.22 -1.61
C GLY A 156 14.43 -6.06 -0.33
N ARG A 157 15.46 -5.23 -0.41
CA ARG A 157 16.39 -4.93 0.69
C ARG A 157 16.48 -3.46 1.06
N GLU A 158 15.86 -2.61 0.26
CA GLU A 158 15.74 -1.18 0.52
C GLU A 158 14.32 -0.73 0.18
N PHE A 159 13.72 0.01 1.09
CA PHE A 159 12.39 0.57 0.96
C PHE A 159 12.46 2.03 1.37
N ILE A 160 11.81 2.89 0.59
CA ILE A 160 11.55 4.28 0.94
C ILE A 160 10.05 4.45 0.80
N PHE A 161 9.38 4.87 1.86
CA PHE A 161 7.92 4.92 1.87
C PHE A 161 7.41 6.04 2.78
N VAL A 162 6.25 6.57 2.41
CA VAL A 162 5.42 7.37 3.32
C VAL A 162 4.67 6.39 4.20
N ALA A 163 4.82 6.50 5.52
CA ALA A 163 4.09 5.66 6.45
C ALA A 163 2.58 5.94 6.31
N ALA A 164 1.83 4.92 5.92
CA ALA A 164 0.38 4.99 5.82
C ALA A 164 -0.24 5.22 7.22
N PRO A 165 -1.46 5.77 7.32
CA PRO A 165 -2.16 5.87 8.59
C PRO A 165 -2.38 4.48 9.22
N GLY A 166 -1.94 4.31 10.46
CA GLY A 166 -2.27 3.15 11.29
C GLY A 166 -3.56 3.39 12.09
N THR A 167 -4.00 2.39 12.86
CA THR A 167 -5.13 2.57 13.79
C THR A 167 -4.69 2.70 15.21
N HIS A 168 -5.47 3.49 15.94
CA HIS A 168 -5.40 3.64 17.39
C HIS A 168 -3.95 3.75 17.91
N PRO A 169 -3.14 4.72 17.44
CA PRO A 169 -1.78 4.90 17.95
C PRO A 169 -1.74 5.15 19.48
N PHE A 170 -2.89 5.53 20.07
CA PHE A 170 -3.09 5.77 21.50
C PHE A 170 -4.00 4.73 22.18
N ALA A 171 -4.21 3.56 21.58
CA ALA A 171 -5.06 2.53 22.17
C ALA A 171 -4.62 2.16 23.60
N TYR A 172 -5.59 2.00 24.50
CA TYR A 172 -5.35 1.50 25.86
C TYR A 172 -4.89 0.03 25.91
N SER A 173 -4.90 -0.69 24.77
CA SER A 173 -4.38 -2.06 24.65
C SER A 173 -3.67 -2.26 23.31
N LYS A 174 -2.52 -2.94 23.35
CA LYS A 174 -1.73 -3.34 22.17
C LYS A 174 -2.53 -4.19 21.19
N ASP A 175 -3.52 -4.93 21.68
CA ASP A 175 -4.35 -5.80 20.84
C ASP A 175 -5.30 -5.02 19.93
N ARG A 176 -5.44 -3.71 20.15
CA ARG A 176 -6.25 -2.81 19.30
C ARG A 176 -5.45 -1.94 18.33
N ILE A 177 -4.13 -2.06 18.31
CA ILE A 177 -3.26 -1.23 17.46
C ILE A 177 -3.07 -1.87 16.08
N GLY A 178 -3.52 -1.23 15.01
CA GLY A 178 -3.15 -1.62 13.65
C GLY A 178 -1.84 -0.95 13.26
N TYR A 179 -0.82 -1.77 12.98
CA TYR A 179 0.53 -1.29 12.74
C TYR A 179 0.72 -0.84 11.30
N ASN A 180 1.18 0.40 11.12
CA ASN A 180 1.54 0.91 9.79
C ASN A 180 2.94 0.54 9.33
N PHE A 181 3.72 -0.13 10.19
CA PHE A 181 4.93 -0.83 9.80
C PHE A 181 4.89 -2.27 10.29
N TYR A 182 4.92 -3.19 9.33
CA TYR A 182 5.09 -4.60 9.53
C TYR A 182 6.21 -5.09 8.61
N LEU A 183 7.33 -5.48 9.21
CA LEU A 183 8.45 -6.09 8.52
C LEU A 183 8.36 -7.61 8.63
N MET A 184 8.50 -8.29 7.51
CA MET A 184 8.63 -9.75 7.46
C MET A 184 9.93 -10.17 6.77
N ALA A 185 10.73 -10.95 7.48
CA ALA A 185 11.98 -11.50 7.00
C ALA A 185 11.75 -12.76 6.16
N LEU A 186 12.07 -12.73 4.86
CA LEU A 186 12.01 -13.93 4.00
C LEU A 186 13.26 -14.79 4.14
N GLN A 187 14.34 -14.17 4.61
CA GLN A 187 15.64 -14.74 4.94
C GLN A 187 16.09 -14.16 6.28
N GLU A 188 17.07 -14.79 6.92
CA GLU A 188 17.74 -14.15 8.06
C GLU A 188 18.30 -12.79 7.65
N THR A 189 18.06 -11.77 8.48
CA THR A 189 18.41 -10.40 8.13
C THR A 189 18.66 -9.54 9.34
N ASP A 190 19.66 -8.68 9.21
CA ASP A 190 19.77 -7.45 10.00
C ASP A 190 18.97 -6.37 9.29
N TRP A 191 18.38 -5.46 10.04
CA TRP A 191 17.57 -4.37 9.51
C TRP A 191 17.83 -3.07 10.25
N ALA A 192 17.75 -1.96 9.52
CA ALA A 192 17.80 -0.61 10.04
C ALA A 192 16.70 0.22 9.39
N LEU A 193 15.90 0.88 10.23
CA LEU A 193 14.82 1.78 9.84
C LEU A 193 15.14 3.18 10.38
N VAL A 194 15.07 4.19 9.52
CA VAL A 194 15.40 5.58 9.85
C VAL A 194 14.33 6.49 9.24
N ASP A 195 13.98 7.59 9.91
CA ASP A 195 13.20 8.66 9.27
C ASP A 195 14.05 9.45 8.26
N SER A 196 13.43 10.13 7.30
CA SER A 196 14.14 10.87 6.24
C SER A 196 15.03 12.00 6.75
N VAL A 197 14.78 12.50 7.95
CA VAL A 197 15.57 13.55 8.62
C VAL A 197 16.64 13.01 9.57
N GLU A 198 16.77 11.68 9.67
CA GLU A 198 17.76 10.97 10.46
C GLU A 198 17.79 11.35 11.96
N ARG A 199 16.64 11.74 12.51
CA ARG A 199 16.49 12.08 13.94
C ARG A 199 15.98 10.91 14.76
N TRP A 200 15.40 9.92 14.10
CA TRP A 200 14.90 8.71 14.74
C TRP A 200 15.35 7.48 13.95
N SER A 201 15.78 6.45 14.67
CA SER A 201 16.10 5.16 14.07
C SER A 201 15.81 4.00 15.00
N GLN A 202 15.61 2.84 14.39
CA GLN A 202 15.51 1.53 15.03
C GLN A 202 16.29 0.53 14.19
N ASN A 203 16.86 -0.47 14.84
CA ASN A 203 17.53 -1.58 14.15
C ASN A 203 17.36 -2.87 14.93
N GLY A 204 17.72 -3.98 14.30
CA GLY A 204 17.76 -5.26 14.96
C GLY A 204 18.06 -6.39 13.99
N HIS A 205 17.82 -7.60 14.49
CA HIS A 205 18.02 -8.84 13.76
C HIS A 205 16.72 -9.63 13.74
N LEU A 206 16.43 -10.30 12.62
CA LEU A 206 15.33 -11.23 12.46
C LEU A 206 15.82 -12.52 11.81
N SER A 207 15.47 -13.66 12.39
CA SER A 207 15.57 -14.95 11.71
C SER A 207 14.61 -15.00 10.53
N GLN A 208 14.79 -15.99 9.64
CA GLN A 208 13.82 -16.27 8.59
C GLN A 208 12.40 -16.47 9.16
N ARG A 209 11.39 -15.85 8.54
CA ARG A 209 9.99 -15.71 8.99
C ARG A 209 9.80 -14.85 10.24
N GLY A 210 10.87 -14.29 10.79
CA GLY A 210 10.81 -13.30 11.86
C GLY A 210 10.05 -12.05 11.42
N THR A 211 9.34 -11.44 12.37
CA THR A 211 8.51 -10.26 12.10
C THR A 211 8.80 -9.15 13.08
N ARG A 212 8.76 -7.89 12.63
CA ARG A 212 8.81 -6.71 13.48
C ARG A 212 7.63 -5.80 13.17
N GLN A 213 7.01 -5.25 14.21
CA GLN A 213 5.86 -4.35 14.10
C GLN A 213 6.15 -3.06 14.89
N MET A 214 5.70 -1.93 14.36
CA MET A 214 5.71 -0.65 15.08
C MET A 214 4.69 0.31 14.48
N ILE A 215 4.33 1.33 15.27
CA ILE A 215 3.63 2.50 14.77
C ILE A 215 4.68 3.55 14.43
N LEU A 216 4.71 3.94 13.17
CA LEU A 216 5.51 5.02 12.64
C LEU A 216 4.69 6.30 12.54
N GLN A 217 5.39 7.42 12.59
CA GLN A 217 4.75 8.71 12.41
C GLN A 217 4.08 8.79 11.04
N SER A 218 2.80 9.15 11.01
CA SER A 218 1.99 9.28 9.78
C SER A 218 1.09 10.51 9.88
N ARG A 219 0.36 10.81 8.81
CA ARG A 219 -0.61 11.91 8.78
C ARG A 219 -1.77 11.65 9.72
N THR A 220 -2.23 12.70 10.41
CA THR A 220 -3.41 12.66 11.29
C THR A 220 -4.34 13.84 11.00
N PHE A 221 -5.55 13.85 11.57
CA PHE A 221 -6.37 15.06 11.55
C PHE A 221 -5.70 16.23 12.25
N TYR A 222 -6.02 17.44 11.80
CA TYR A 222 -5.59 18.67 12.45
C TYR A 222 -6.00 18.68 13.92
N ARG A 223 -5.03 18.84 14.82
CA ARG A 223 -5.22 18.83 16.27
C ARG A 223 -5.93 17.59 16.81
N ALA A 224 -5.85 16.45 16.11
CA ALA A 224 -6.44 15.16 16.54
C ALA A 224 -6.20 14.88 18.03
N TYR A 225 -4.98 15.20 18.49
CA TYR A 225 -4.66 15.42 19.90
C TYR A 225 -3.58 16.51 19.95
N ALA A 226 -3.80 17.56 20.75
CA ALA A 226 -2.99 18.78 20.76
C ALA A 226 -1.47 18.59 20.99
N GLU A 227 -1.01 17.38 21.33
CA GLU A 227 0.40 17.12 21.71
C GLU A 227 0.97 15.77 21.25
N THR A 228 0.21 14.88 20.57
CA THR A 228 0.69 13.52 20.30
C THR A 228 0.57 13.13 18.83
N HIS A 229 1.72 13.17 18.17
CA HIS A 229 2.08 12.42 16.98
C HIS A 229 2.53 11.03 17.48
N GLY A 230 1.64 10.03 17.40
CA GLY A 230 1.72 8.83 18.25
C GLY A 230 2.65 7.71 17.77
N GLY A 231 3.33 7.91 16.64
CA GLY A 231 4.28 6.96 16.07
C GLY A 231 5.73 7.35 16.31
N GLY A 232 6.63 6.40 16.10
CA GLY A 232 8.07 6.69 16.07
C GLY A 232 8.45 7.46 14.80
N GLY A 233 9.26 8.50 14.95
CA GLY A 233 9.79 9.30 13.84
C GLY A 233 9.57 10.80 14.00
N TYR A 234 10.39 11.60 13.32
CA TYR A 234 10.22 13.05 13.15
C TYR A 234 9.89 13.42 11.70
N ASP A 235 9.58 12.43 10.87
CA ASP A 235 9.06 12.60 9.52
C ASP A 235 8.06 11.48 9.22
N THR A 236 7.28 11.63 8.16
CA THR A 236 6.38 10.61 7.60
C THR A 236 7.07 9.75 6.55
N VAL A 237 8.21 10.18 6.01
CA VAL A 237 9.03 9.39 5.10
C VAL A 237 10.06 8.58 5.87
N PHE A 238 10.11 7.28 5.61
CA PHE A 238 11.05 6.35 6.24
C PHE A 238 11.86 5.60 5.21
N ARG A 239 13.07 5.22 5.60
CA ARG A 239 13.96 4.34 4.86
C ARG A 239 14.23 3.08 5.68
N LEU A 240 13.92 1.93 5.11
CA LEU A 240 14.36 0.63 5.61
C LEU A 240 15.50 0.10 4.74
N THR A 241 16.56 -0.40 5.39
CA THR A 241 17.63 -1.18 4.74
C THR A 241 17.83 -2.50 5.45
N THR A 242 18.03 -3.58 4.70
CA THR A 242 18.17 -4.93 5.23
C THR A 242 19.31 -5.70 4.54
N THR A 243 19.89 -6.70 5.22
CA THR A 243 20.93 -7.56 4.63
C THR A 243 20.36 -8.71 3.80
N GLY A 244 19.19 -9.21 4.17
CA GLY A 244 18.42 -10.23 3.46
C GLY A 244 17.11 -9.69 2.88
N ASP A 245 16.46 -10.48 2.02
CA ASP A 245 15.20 -10.06 1.40
C ASP A 245 14.04 -10.05 2.41
N VAL A 246 13.25 -9.00 2.34
CA VAL A 246 12.08 -8.80 3.20
C VAL A 246 10.86 -8.34 2.41
N MET A 247 9.70 -8.40 3.06
CA MET A 247 8.48 -7.71 2.63
C MET A 247 8.07 -6.73 3.72
N VAL A 248 7.51 -5.58 3.33
CA VAL A 248 7.04 -4.56 4.26
C VAL A 248 5.60 -4.20 3.92
N LEU A 249 4.74 -4.15 4.93
CA LEU A 249 3.34 -3.76 4.77
C LEU A 249 2.85 -2.87 5.91
N CYS A 250 1.81 -2.12 5.62
CA CYS A 250 0.87 -1.55 6.57
C CYS A 250 -0.25 -2.57 6.78
N CYS A 251 -0.51 -2.93 8.05
CA CYS A 251 -1.69 -3.69 8.47
C CYS A 251 -2.45 -2.82 9.48
N GLY A 252 -2.81 -1.63 9.02
CA GLY A 252 -3.18 -0.50 9.83
C GLY A 252 -4.67 -0.37 10.07
N GLY A 253 -5.49 -0.51 9.04
CA GLY A 253 -6.91 -0.23 9.12
C GLY A 253 -7.75 -1.41 9.62
N ILE A 254 -9.04 -1.18 9.80
CA ILE A 254 -9.95 -2.10 10.47
C ILE A 254 -11.01 -2.66 9.49
N GLY A 255 -11.24 -1.98 8.37
CA GLY A 255 -12.17 -2.35 7.30
C GLY A 255 -11.46 -2.72 6.00
N ASP A 256 -10.20 -3.17 6.06
CA ASP A 256 -9.36 -3.16 4.86
C ASP A 256 -9.48 -4.43 4.01
N PHE A 257 -9.16 -4.28 2.73
CA PHE A 257 -8.99 -5.36 1.77
C PHE A 257 -7.69 -5.18 0.98
N MET A 258 -6.90 -6.24 0.82
CA MET A 258 -5.62 -6.21 0.13
C MET A 258 -5.41 -7.41 -0.79
N ALA A 259 -4.95 -7.15 -2.01
CA ALA A 259 -4.24 -8.16 -2.79
C ALA A 259 -2.83 -8.37 -2.21
N VAL A 260 -2.46 -9.65 -2.02
CA VAL A 260 -1.18 -10.02 -1.40
C VAL A 260 -0.19 -10.40 -2.51
N PRO A 261 0.97 -9.74 -2.59
CA PRO A 261 1.98 -10.09 -3.58
C PRO A 261 2.64 -11.44 -3.26
N ALA A 262 2.95 -12.19 -4.31
CA ALA A 262 3.69 -13.44 -4.20
C ALA A 262 5.15 -13.17 -3.81
N VAL A 263 5.75 -14.08 -3.05
CA VAL A 263 7.18 -14.01 -2.63
C VAL A 263 8.14 -14.02 -3.82
N THR A 264 7.69 -14.60 -4.93
CA THR A 264 8.39 -14.65 -6.23
C THR A 264 8.21 -13.37 -7.06
N GLY A 265 7.52 -12.36 -6.53
CA GLY A 265 7.24 -11.08 -7.16
C GLY A 265 5.98 -11.10 -8.04
N GLY A 266 5.30 -9.96 -8.14
CA GLY A 266 3.96 -9.87 -8.75
C GLY A 266 2.87 -10.38 -7.79
N TYR A 267 1.69 -10.68 -8.32
CA TYR A 267 0.52 -11.11 -7.53
C TYR A 267 0.04 -12.54 -7.83
N VAL A 268 0.72 -13.21 -8.77
CA VAL A 268 0.51 -14.62 -9.09
C VAL A 268 1.72 -15.40 -8.61
N GLY A 269 1.48 -16.50 -7.91
CA GLY A 269 2.55 -17.38 -7.46
C GLY A 269 2.05 -18.49 -6.54
N ARG A 270 2.98 -19.06 -5.77
CA ARG A 270 2.75 -20.28 -4.99
C ARG A 270 3.03 -20.12 -3.51
N VAL A 271 3.70 -19.03 -3.12
CA VAL A 271 4.03 -18.72 -1.73
C VAL A 271 3.67 -17.28 -1.46
N PHE A 272 2.87 -17.07 -0.43
CA PHE A 272 2.41 -15.75 -0.01
C PHE A 272 2.57 -15.59 1.49
N TYR A 273 2.82 -14.35 1.88
CA TYR A 273 2.84 -13.95 3.27
C TYR A 273 1.93 -12.75 3.47
N ALA A 274 1.04 -12.83 4.45
CA ALA A 274 0.19 -11.73 4.83
C ALA A 274 0.10 -11.60 6.34
N SER A 275 -0.14 -10.39 6.82
CA SER A 275 -0.72 -10.18 8.13
C SER A 275 -2.06 -9.51 7.97
N ALA A 276 -3.03 -9.99 8.74
CA ALA A 276 -4.35 -9.39 8.82
C ALA A 276 -4.76 -9.37 10.29
N ALA A 277 -5.24 -8.23 10.75
CA ALA A 277 -5.62 -8.01 12.13
C ALA A 277 -7.00 -7.35 12.17
N LEU A 278 -7.94 -7.99 12.85
CA LEU A 278 -9.16 -7.33 13.29
C LEU A 278 -8.90 -6.79 14.69
N THR A 279 -8.60 -5.50 14.77
CA THR A 279 -8.17 -4.82 16.00
C THR A 279 -9.33 -4.22 16.78
N PHE A 280 -10.53 -4.23 16.18
CA PHE A 280 -11.77 -3.79 16.79
C PHE A 280 -12.88 -4.79 16.45
N GLY A 281 -13.48 -5.37 17.49
CA GLY A 281 -14.59 -6.31 17.36
C GLY A 281 -15.90 -5.59 17.07
N GLY A 282 -16.81 -6.26 16.38
CA GLY A 282 -18.11 -5.70 15.97
C GLY A 282 -19.00 -6.79 15.40
N MET A 283 -20.30 -6.52 15.30
CA MET A 283 -21.24 -7.53 14.80
C MET A 283 -20.84 -7.94 13.38
N GLY A 284 -20.65 -9.24 13.17
CA GLY A 284 -20.35 -9.81 11.86
C GLY A 284 -18.94 -9.54 11.34
N ARG A 285 -18.03 -8.97 12.15
CA ARG A 285 -16.66 -8.73 11.72
C ARG A 285 -15.81 -9.99 11.80
N THR A 286 -15.09 -10.31 10.74
CA THR A 286 -14.09 -11.38 10.76
C THR A 286 -12.93 -11.05 9.84
N VAL A 287 -11.73 -11.51 10.18
CA VAL A 287 -10.66 -11.60 9.20
C VAL A 287 -10.99 -12.73 8.23
N ALA A 288 -10.85 -12.49 6.94
CA ALA A 288 -11.04 -13.49 5.92
C ALA A 288 -9.93 -13.45 4.87
N PHE A 289 -9.83 -14.52 4.10
CA PHE A 289 -9.01 -14.55 2.90
C PHE A 289 -9.79 -15.09 1.71
N ILE A 290 -9.30 -14.73 0.52
CA ILE A 290 -9.78 -15.23 -0.76
C ILE A 290 -8.59 -15.81 -1.52
N ILE A 291 -8.75 -17.03 -2.01
CA ILE A 291 -7.80 -17.67 -2.92
C ILE A 291 -8.49 -17.96 -4.24
N MET A 292 -7.86 -17.55 -5.33
CA MET A 292 -8.31 -17.82 -6.69
C MET A 292 -7.29 -18.68 -7.42
N PRO A 293 -7.64 -19.90 -7.85
CA PRO A 293 -6.72 -20.78 -8.57
C PRO A 293 -6.58 -20.33 -10.03
N LEU A 294 -5.35 -20.37 -10.55
CA LEU A 294 -5.06 -20.31 -11.99
C LEU A 294 -4.74 -21.70 -12.55
N GLU A 295 -4.38 -22.64 -11.68
CA GLU A 295 -4.11 -24.04 -12.00
C GLU A 295 -4.80 -24.96 -10.97
N ALA A 296 -5.05 -26.22 -11.34
CA ALA A 296 -5.51 -27.21 -10.38
C ALA A 296 -4.40 -27.48 -9.36
N CYS A 297 -4.68 -27.31 -8.08
CA CYS A 297 -3.65 -27.31 -7.04
C CYS A 297 -4.18 -27.66 -5.65
N GLU A 298 -3.30 -28.14 -4.79
CA GLU A 298 -3.52 -28.12 -3.33
C GLU A 298 -3.01 -26.79 -2.78
N VAL A 299 -3.74 -26.22 -1.83
CA VAL A 299 -3.35 -25.04 -1.06
C VAL A 299 -3.38 -25.37 0.42
N THR A 300 -2.30 -25.03 1.12
CA THR A 300 -2.24 -25.08 2.58
C THR A 300 -1.98 -23.68 3.13
N VAL A 301 -2.78 -23.30 4.13
CA VAL A 301 -2.61 -22.05 4.88
C VAL A 301 -2.09 -22.39 6.26
N TYR A 302 -1.00 -21.75 6.66
CA TYR A 302 -0.35 -21.92 7.94
C TYR A 302 -0.37 -20.63 8.77
N ASP A 303 -0.25 -20.79 10.09
CA ASP A 303 0.10 -19.69 10.99
C ASP A 303 1.60 -19.38 10.95
N GLY A 304 2.03 -18.36 11.70
CA GLY A 304 3.44 -17.97 11.79
C GLY A 304 4.36 -19.03 12.45
N ALA A 305 3.80 -20.02 13.14
CA ALA A 305 4.52 -21.16 13.73
C ALA A 305 4.49 -22.40 12.83
N LEU A 306 3.94 -22.28 11.61
CA LEU A 306 3.75 -23.36 10.63
C LEU A 306 2.73 -24.42 11.05
N ASN A 307 1.82 -24.11 11.97
CA ASN A 307 0.65 -24.96 12.19
C ASN A 307 -0.34 -24.75 11.04
N THR A 308 -0.91 -25.84 10.53
CA THR A 308 -1.94 -25.76 9.48
C THR A 308 -3.22 -25.15 10.06
N ILE A 309 -3.65 -24.03 9.47
CA ILE A 309 -4.92 -23.37 9.74
C ILE A 309 -6.02 -23.99 8.87
N ALA A 310 -5.75 -24.13 7.57
CA ALA A 310 -6.73 -24.61 6.61
C ALA A 310 -6.06 -25.26 5.39
N LYS A 311 -6.82 -26.12 4.70
CA LYS A 311 -6.42 -26.77 3.44
C LYS A 311 -7.57 -26.79 2.45
N HIS A 312 -7.23 -26.69 1.18
CA HIS A 312 -8.20 -26.80 0.10
C HIS A 312 -7.54 -27.38 -1.16
N ILE A 313 -8.32 -28.11 -1.97
CA ILE A 313 -7.88 -28.65 -3.25
C ILE A 313 -8.77 -28.06 -4.34
N PHE A 314 -8.16 -27.34 -5.27
CA PHE A 314 -8.81 -26.86 -6.48
C PHE A 314 -8.61 -27.86 -7.61
N THR A 315 -9.71 -28.26 -8.24
CA THR A 315 -9.74 -29.12 -9.42
C THR A 315 -9.62 -28.31 -10.71
N ALA A 316 -9.43 -28.99 -11.85
CA ALA A 316 -9.49 -28.33 -13.17
C ALA A 316 -10.84 -27.65 -13.42
N SER A 317 -11.93 -28.24 -12.91
CA SER A 317 -13.27 -27.66 -12.98
C SER A 317 -13.38 -26.37 -12.16
N ASP A 318 -12.71 -26.28 -11.01
CA ASP A 318 -12.69 -25.06 -10.21
C ASP A 318 -11.96 -23.93 -10.94
N VAL A 319 -10.87 -24.24 -11.65
CA VAL A 319 -10.15 -23.28 -12.49
C VAL A 319 -11.00 -22.82 -13.66
N GLU A 320 -11.65 -23.74 -14.37
CA GLU A 320 -12.47 -23.43 -15.55
C GLU A 320 -13.70 -22.59 -15.18
N ASN A 321 -14.39 -22.96 -14.09
CA ASN A 321 -15.57 -22.26 -13.60
C ASN A 321 -15.24 -21.01 -12.77
N ARG A 322 -13.96 -20.69 -12.58
CA ARG A 322 -13.48 -19.56 -11.78
C ARG A 322 -13.99 -19.59 -10.33
N ASN A 323 -14.10 -20.80 -9.77
CA ASN A 323 -14.41 -20.97 -8.37
C ASN A 323 -13.28 -20.40 -7.52
N TYR A 324 -13.65 -19.78 -6.41
CA TYR A 324 -12.71 -19.22 -5.43
C TYR A 324 -12.97 -19.85 -4.07
N TRP A 325 -11.98 -19.74 -3.19
CA TRP A 325 -12.12 -20.14 -1.79
C TRP A 325 -12.12 -18.91 -0.90
N PHE A 326 -13.30 -18.57 -0.37
CA PHE A 326 -13.46 -17.62 0.73
C PHE A 326 -13.44 -18.38 2.05
N HIS A 327 -12.63 -17.91 3.00
CA HIS A 327 -12.50 -18.54 4.30
C HIS A 327 -12.38 -17.50 5.41
N THR A 328 -13.23 -17.61 6.41
CA THR A 328 -13.24 -16.76 7.60
C THR A 328 -12.34 -17.34 8.69
N LEU A 329 -11.51 -16.50 9.31
CA LEU A 329 -10.57 -16.86 10.37
C LEU A 329 -11.08 -16.51 11.78
N GLY A 330 -12.18 -15.77 11.88
CA GLY A 330 -12.71 -15.22 13.13
C GLY A 330 -12.12 -13.85 13.46
N GLU A 331 -12.24 -13.46 14.72
CA GLU A 331 -11.63 -12.24 15.26
C GLU A 331 -10.21 -12.52 15.75
N GLY A 332 -9.30 -11.56 15.55
CA GLY A 332 -7.93 -11.66 16.06
C GLY A 332 -6.86 -11.17 15.10
N ARG A 333 -5.63 -11.62 15.33
CA ARG A 333 -4.44 -11.24 14.56
C ARG A 333 -3.82 -12.48 13.95
N PHE A 334 -3.76 -12.49 12.62
CA PHE A 334 -3.31 -13.63 11.86
C PHE A 334 -2.04 -13.28 11.10
N LYS A 335 -1.06 -14.17 11.23
CA LYS A 335 0.15 -14.20 10.39
C LYS A 335 -0.02 -15.39 9.47
N LEU A 336 -0.29 -15.14 8.21
CA LEU A 336 -0.66 -16.14 7.24
C LEU A 336 0.53 -16.44 6.33
N ILE A 337 0.84 -17.72 6.21
CA ILE A 337 1.76 -18.27 5.21
C ILE A 337 0.93 -19.18 4.33
N VAL A 338 0.88 -18.89 3.04
CA VAL A 338 0.12 -19.71 2.08
C VAL A 338 1.11 -20.40 1.17
N GLU A 339 0.99 -21.72 1.03
CA GLU A 339 1.75 -22.51 0.07
C GLU A 339 0.77 -23.25 -0.86
N SER A 340 1.09 -23.27 -2.16
CA SER A 340 0.32 -23.98 -3.17
C SER A 340 1.20 -24.80 -4.10
N THR A 341 0.66 -25.91 -4.61
CA THR A 341 1.32 -26.72 -5.64
C THR A 341 1.22 -26.13 -7.04
N GLY A 342 0.36 -25.13 -7.26
CA GLY A 342 0.13 -24.45 -8.54
C GLY A 342 -0.07 -22.95 -8.36
N ASP A 343 -0.18 -22.22 -9.47
CA ASP A 343 -0.28 -20.76 -9.42
C ASP A 343 -1.66 -20.29 -8.93
N ILE A 344 -1.66 -19.38 -7.96
CA ILE A 344 -2.86 -18.78 -7.37
C ILE A 344 -2.72 -17.24 -7.28
N CYS A 345 -3.84 -16.56 -7.07
CA CYS A 345 -3.89 -15.20 -6.52
C CYS A 345 -4.43 -15.25 -5.09
N PHE A 346 -3.89 -14.42 -4.21
CA PHE A 346 -4.25 -14.39 -2.79
C PHE A 346 -4.63 -12.97 -2.35
N MET A 347 -5.75 -12.86 -1.64
CA MET A 347 -6.22 -11.61 -1.05
C MET A 347 -6.62 -11.85 0.41
N VAL A 348 -6.46 -10.81 1.24
CA VAL A 348 -6.86 -10.83 2.65
C VAL A 348 -7.66 -9.58 2.95
N GLY A 349 -8.62 -9.68 3.87
CA GLY A 349 -9.37 -8.52 4.32
C GLY A 349 -10.15 -8.76 5.58
N LYS A 350 -10.91 -7.76 5.99
CA LYS A 350 -11.85 -7.85 7.11
C LYS A 350 -13.26 -7.61 6.59
N THR A 351 -14.22 -8.29 7.16
CA THR A 351 -15.64 -8.02 6.87
C THR A 351 -16.21 -7.02 7.87
N GLU A 352 -17.22 -6.25 7.44
CA GLU A 352 -17.97 -5.32 8.28
C GLU A 352 -19.47 -5.62 8.21
N GLY A 353 -20.13 -5.85 9.35
CA GLY A 353 -21.58 -6.11 9.41
C GLY A 353 -22.00 -7.58 9.29
N ALA A 354 -21.36 -8.38 8.44
CA ALA A 354 -21.57 -9.84 8.39
C ALA A 354 -20.32 -10.62 7.96
N ALA A 355 -20.18 -11.87 8.42
CA ALA A 355 -19.06 -12.75 8.10
C ALA A 355 -19.22 -13.40 6.71
N ASP A 356 -19.42 -12.55 5.70
CA ASP A 356 -19.72 -12.92 4.32
C ASP A 356 -18.91 -12.05 3.34
N ILE A 357 -18.61 -12.61 2.17
CA ILE A 357 -17.75 -11.96 1.18
C ILE A 357 -18.32 -10.64 0.63
N ASN A 358 -19.65 -10.45 0.67
CA ASN A 358 -20.30 -9.21 0.24
C ASN A 358 -20.05 -8.04 1.20
N PHE A 359 -19.50 -8.32 2.38
CA PHE A 359 -19.21 -7.36 3.43
C PHE A 359 -17.70 -7.15 3.61
N LEU A 360 -16.89 -7.63 2.67
CA LEU A 360 -15.44 -7.43 2.69
C LEU A 360 -15.12 -5.95 2.45
N GLY A 361 -14.08 -5.49 3.14
CA GLY A 361 -13.62 -4.12 3.27
C GLY A 361 -13.83 -3.12 2.11
N ASP A 362 -14.08 -1.86 2.48
CA ASP A 362 -14.39 -0.73 1.61
C ASP A 362 -13.15 0.04 1.09
N ASP A 363 -11.94 -0.46 1.41
CA ASP A 363 -10.66 0.12 1.02
C ASP A 363 -10.30 -0.01 -0.47
N ILE A 364 -9.37 0.84 -0.91
CA ILE A 364 -8.76 0.76 -2.24
C ILE A 364 -7.60 -0.25 -2.22
N THR A 365 -7.66 -1.24 -3.10
CA THR A 365 -6.53 -2.14 -3.38
C THR A 365 -6.11 -2.07 -4.83
N PHE A 366 -4.90 -2.54 -5.12
CA PHE A 366 -4.43 -2.69 -6.49
C PHE A 366 -3.76 -4.05 -6.68
N ILE A 367 -3.87 -4.55 -7.89
CA ILE A 367 -3.29 -5.81 -8.32
C ILE A 367 -2.79 -5.63 -9.76
N GLY A 368 -1.69 -6.29 -10.11
CA GLY A 368 -1.07 -6.14 -11.43
C GLY A 368 -0.61 -7.48 -12.00
N ALA A 369 -0.75 -7.64 -13.31
CA ALA A 369 -0.24 -8.77 -14.06
C ALA A 369 1.05 -8.39 -14.81
N ARG A 370 1.96 -9.35 -14.97
CA ARG A 370 3.06 -9.22 -15.95
C ARG A 370 2.50 -9.35 -17.38
N PRO A 371 3.25 -8.91 -18.40
CA PRO A 371 2.87 -9.19 -19.79
C PRO A 371 2.60 -10.68 -20.00
N ASN A 372 1.47 -10.99 -20.68
CA ASN A 372 1.02 -12.36 -20.97
C ASN A 372 0.77 -13.25 -19.74
N GLN A 373 0.53 -12.67 -18.57
CA GLN A 373 0.16 -13.41 -17.36
C GLN A 373 -1.33 -13.25 -17.08
N GLU A 374 -2.06 -14.36 -16.97
CA GLU A 374 -3.44 -14.32 -16.45
C GLU A 374 -3.42 -13.88 -14.97
N ILE A 375 -4.40 -13.09 -14.57
CA ILE A 375 -4.62 -12.71 -13.19
C ILE A 375 -6.10 -12.80 -12.85
N ARG A 376 -6.39 -13.21 -11.61
CA ARG A 376 -7.75 -13.34 -11.10
C ARG A 376 -7.82 -12.61 -9.76
N PHE A 377 -8.88 -11.86 -9.55
CA PHE A 377 -9.10 -11.13 -8.30
C PHE A 377 -10.59 -11.00 -8.01
N TYR A 378 -10.91 -10.81 -6.73
CA TYR A 378 -12.23 -10.43 -6.28
C TYR A 378 -12.27 -8.92 -6.10
N ALA A 379 -13.34 -8.30 -6.59
CA ALA A 379 -13.61 -6.88 -6.37
C ALA A 379 -14.92 -6.77 -5.57
N PRO A 380 -14.88 -6.39 -4.28
CA PRO A 380 -16.09 -6.30 -3.45
C PRO A 380 -17.16 -5.40 -4.05
N THR A 381 -16.74 -4.24 -4.60
CA THR A 381 -17.67 -3.22 -5.11
C THR A 381 -17.44 -2.93 -6.60
N MET A 382 -16.21 -2.60 -6.98
CA MET A 382 -15.87 -2.18 -8.34
C MET A 382 -14.40 -2.48 -8.64
N ALA A 383 -14.11 -2.72 -9.91
CA ALA A 383 -12.74 -2.80 -10.42
C ALA A 383 -12.55 -1.79 -11.55
N VAL A 384 -11.40 -1.12 -11.56
CA VAL A 384 -10.93 -0.30 -12.67
C VAL A 384 -9.70 -0.97 -13.27
N ILE A 385 -9.73 -1.23 -14.57
CA ILE A 385 -8.64 -1.88 -15.28
C ILE A 385 -7.91 -0.83 -16.12
N PHE A 386 -6.61 -0.70 -15.86
CA PHE A 386 -5.69 0.05 -16.72
C PHE A 386 -4.90 -0.94 -17.56
N ALA A 387 -5.04 -0.85 -18.88
CA ALA A 387 -4.22 -1.57 -19.83
C ALA A 387 -3.41 -0.53 -20.61
N PRO A 388 -2.08 -0.41 -20.40
CA PRO A 388 -1.27 0.43 -21.27
C PRO A 388 -1.38 -0.10 -22.71
N GLU A 389 -1.68 0.78 -23.66
CA GLU A 389 -1.61 0.43 -25.09
C GLU A 389 -0.16 0.07 -25.46
N ASP A 390 0.01 -0.97 -26.27
CA ASP A 390 1.28 -1.36 -26.89
C ASP A 390 1.73 -0.36 -27.97
#